data_AF-A0A350J6G7-F1
#
_entry.id   AF-A0A350J6G7-F1
#
_cell.length_a   1.000
_cell.length_b   1.000
_cell.length_c   1.000
_cell.angle_alpha   90.00
_cell.angle_beta   90.00
_cell.angle_gamma   90.00
#
_symmetry.space_group_name_H-M   'P 1'
#
loop_
_entity.id
_entity.type
_entity.pdbx_description
1 polymer ?
#
loop_
_entity_poly.entity_id
_entity_poly.type
_entity_poly.pdbx_seq_one_letter_code
_entity_poly.pdbx_strand_id
1 'polypeptide(L)'
;DESVKFWLLSNRIKHFGASGILYEEVLHDLSDDLDSDLLMVMPSTDEVIILKANENTDIGFLFYFAEEICNDHVNERERLSDGVYLYSRSSRRIFPMTREQRG
;
A
#
# COMPACT_ATOMS: atom_id res chain seq x y z
N ASP A 1 10.56 -21.22 -2.02
CA ASP A 1 11.07 -19.95 -1.49
C ASP A 1 10.57 -18.86 -2.41
N GLU A 2 9.33 -18.42 -2.21
CA GLU A 2 8.75 -17.36 -3.03
C GLU A 2 9.01 -16.02 -2.34
N SER A 3 9.94 -15.25 -2.90
CA SER A 3 10.16 -13.87 -2.49
C SER A 3 8.92 -13.04 -2.80
N VAL A 4 8.28 -12.46 -1.78
CA VAL A 4 7.19 -11.49 -1.98
C VAL A 4 7.77 -10.24 -2.65
N LYS A 5 7.25 -9.90 -3.83
CA LYS A 5 7.60 -8.67 -4.54
C LYS A 5 6.69 -7.54 -4.09
N PHE A 6 7.29 -6.44 -3.69
CA PHE A 6 6.62 -5.18 -3.39
C PHE A 6 7.31 -4.03 -4.13
N TRP A 7 6.56 -2.95 -4.30
CA TRP A 7 7.03 -1.70 -4.88
C TRP A 7 6.97 -0.61 -3.81
N LEU A 8 7.93 0.31 -3.87
CA LEU A 8 7.96 1.47 -3.00
C LEU A 8 7.62 2.70 -3.83
N LEU A 9 6.49 3.33 -3.52
CA LEU A 9 6.14 4.63 -4.08
C LEU A 9 6.64 5.72 -3.14
N SER A 10 7.54 6.54 -3.64
CA SER A 10 8.02 7.75 -2.98
C SER A 10 8.19 8.86 -4.02
N ASN A 11 8.20 10.12 -3.58
CA ASN A 11 8.40 11.24 -4.49
C ASN A 11 9.89 11.55 -4.70
N ARG A 12 10.20 12.36 -5.73
CA ARG A 12 11.59 12.60 -6.18
C ARG A 12 12.52 13.22 -5.13
N ILE A 13 11.96 13.84 -4.10
CA ILE A 13 12.71 14.45 -2.99
C ILE A 13 12.68 13.60 -1.71
N LYS A 14 12.05 12.42 -1.75
CA LYS A 14 11.88 11.46 -0.63
C LYS A 14 11.28 12.07 0.64
N HIS A 15 10.45 13.10 0.47
CA HIS A 15 9.74 13.77 1.55
C HIS A 15 8.30 13.97 1.13
N PHE A 16 7.32 13.40 1.85
CA PHE A 16 5.91 13.35 1.47
C PHE A 16 5.58 12.37 0.32
N GLY A 17 6.28 11.23 0.21
CA GLY A 17 6.01 10.26 -0.85
C GLY A 17 4.60 9.64 -0.82
N ALA A 18 3.92 9.63 0.33
CA ALA A 18 2.52 9.25 0.42
C ALA A 18 1.57 10.20 -0.34
N SER A 19 1.99 11.46 -0.60
CA SER A 19 1.25 12.35 -1.50
C SER A 19 1.23 11.83 -2.94
N GLY A 20 2.10 10.88 -3.28
CA GLY A 20 2.14 10.19 -4.57
C GLY A 20 0.80 9.56 -4.96
N ILE A 21 0.01 9.13 -3.97
CA ILE A 21 -1.33 8.56 -4.17
C ILE A 21 -2.33 9.56 -4.77
N LEU A 22 -2.10 10.87 -4.60
CA LEU A 22 -2.95 11.90 -5.21
C LEU A 22 -2.77 11.97 -6.73
N TYR A 23 -1.67 11.45 -7.26
CA TYR A 23 -1.44 11.32 -8.69
C TYR A 23 -1.96 9.98 -9.16
N GLU A 24 -3.28 9.92 -9.37
CA GLU A 24 -3.99 8.69 -9.74
C GLU A 24 -3.39 8.02 -10.99
N GLU A 25 -2.90 8.78 -11.96
CA GLU A 25 -2.19 8.26 -13.15
C GLU A 25 -1.00 7.36 -12.80
N VAL A 26 -0.26 7.66 -11.73
CA VAL A 26 0.89 6.84 -11.30
C VAL A 26 0.44 5.46 -10.82
N LEU A 27 -0.68 5.42 -10.09
CA LEU A 27 -1.26 4.16 -9.64
C LEU A 27 -1.86 3.38 -10.80
N HIS A 28 -2.51 4.08 -11.74
CA HIS A 28 -3.06 3.48 -12.94
C HIS A 28 -1.97 2.84 -13.80
N ASP A 29 -0.92 3.57 -14.14
CA ASP A 29 0.19 3.08 -14.97
C ASP A 29 0.85 1.84 -14.34
N LEU A 30 1.09 1.87 -13.02
CA LEU A 30 1.61 0.70 -12.30
C LEU A 30 0.63 -0.48 -12.32
N SER A 31 -0.67 -0.24 -12.14
CA SER A 31 -1.68 -1.29 -12.16
C SER A 31 -1.88 -1.91 -13.55
N ASP A 32 -1.70 -1.11 -14.61
CA ASP A 32 -1.73 -1.57 -16.00
C ASP A 32 -0.47 -2.40 -16.32
N ASP A 33 0.72 -1.91 -15.96
CA ASP A 33 1.99 -2.63 -16.12
C ASP A 33 2.00 -3.98 -15.40
N LEU A 34 1.38 -4.05 -14.21
CA LEU A 34 1.30 -5.26 -13.41
C LEU A 34 0.11 -6.15 -13.75
N ASP A 35 -0.79 -5.72 -14.62
CA ASP A 35 -2.06 -6.37 -14.91
C ASP A 35 -2.86 -6.76 -13.64
N SER A 36 -3.00 -5.84 -12.69
CA SER A 36 -3.53 -6.15 -11.35
C SER A 36 -4.08 -4.93 -10.62
N ASP A 37 -5.09 -5.13 -9.78
CA ASP A 37 -5.38 -4.21 -8.67
C ASP A 37 -4.19 -4.15 -7.70
N LEU A 38 -4.11 -3.09 -6.88
CA LEU A 38 -2.97 -2.85 -6.01
C LEU A 38 -3.41 -2.77 -4.54
N LEU A 39 -2.70 -3.50 -3.67
CA LEU A 39 -2.80 -3.35 -2.22
C LEU A 39 -1.73 -2.37 -1.75
N MET A 40 -2.09 -1.47 -0.83
CA MET A 40 -1.24 -0.38 -0.39
C MET A 40 -1.21 -0.28 1.13
N VAL A 41 -0.03 -0.03 1.67
CA VAL A 41 0.21 0.26 3.09
C VAL A 41 0.93 1.61 3.20
N MET A 42 0.42 2.49 4.06
CA MET A 42 0.90 3.87 4.22
C MET A 42 1.27 4.17 5.68
N PRO A 43 2.36 3.57 6.20
CA PRO A 43 2.69 3.68 7.61
C PRO A 43 3.22 5.07 7.99
N SER A 44 3.83 5.78 7.03
CA SER A 44 4.36 7.13 7.21
C SER A 44 4.00 8.05 6.05
N THR A 45 4.33 9.33 6.18
CA THR A 45 4.14 10.32 5.10
C THR A 45 5.12 10.16 3.93
N ASP A 46 6.22 9.44 4.11
CA ASP A 46 7.34 9.46 3.16
C ASP A 46 7.27 8.37 2.09
N GLU A 47 6.52 7.30 2.36
CA GLU A 47 6.54 6.08 1.55
C GLU A 47 5.18 5.39 1.53
N VAL A 48 4.89 4.73 0.42
CA VAL A 48 3.78 3.79 0.29
C VAL A 48 4.34 2.47 -0.20
N ILE A 49 4.02 1.40 0.53
CA ILE A 49 4.35 0.04 0.12
C ILE A 49 3.19 -0.49 -0.71
N ILE A 50 3.48 -0.95 -1.92
CA ILE A 50 2.50 -1.43 -2.89
C ILE A 50 2.76 -2.90 -3.21
N LEU A 51 1.69 -3.71 -3.23
CA LEU A 51 1.71 -5.11 -3.63
C LEU A 51 0.63 -5.35 -4.69
N LYS A 52 0.79 -6.41 -5.49
CA LYS A 52 -0.29 -6.88 -6.36
C LYS A 52 -1.41 -7.45 -5.49
N ALA A 53 -2.65 -7.05 -5.74
CA ALA A 53 -3.82 -7.72 -5.18
C ALA A 53 -3.99 -9.07 -5.91
N ASN A 54 -3.47 -10.13 -5.33
CA ASN A 54 -3.66 -11.49 -5.84
C ASN A 54 -4.50 -12.31 -4.86
N GLU A 55 -5.10 -13.38 -5.35
CA GLU A 55 -5.96 -14.29 -4.58
C GLU A 55 -5.22 -14.98 -3.40
N ASN A 56 -3.90 -15.03 -3.46
CA ASN A 56 -3.04 -15.62 -2.42
C ASN A 56 -2.51 -14.59 -1.41
N THR A 57 -2.89 -13.32 -1.53
CA THR A 57 -2.39 -12.28 -0.62
C THR A 57 -3.11 -12.38 0.71
N ASP A 58 -2.36 -12.71 1.76
CA ASP A 58 -2.87 -12.71 3.12
C ASP A 58 -3.06 -11.26 3.60
N ILE A 59 -4.31 -10.78 3.53
CA ILE A 59 -4.72 -9.46 3.99
C ILE A 59 -4.49 -9.30 5.50
N GLY A 60 -4.67 -10.38 6.28
CA GLY A 60 -4.41 -10.38 7.71
C GLY A 60 -2.94 -10.13 8.02
N PHE A 61 -2.05 -10.77 7.27
CA PHE A 61 -0.61 -10.52 7.34
C PHE A 61 -0.26 -9.08 6.95
N LEU A 62 -0.90 -8.52 5.93
CA LEU A 62 -0.69 -7.11 5.54
C LEU A 62 -1.07 -6.12 6.64
N PHE A 63 -2.19 -6.34 7.33
CA PHE A 63 -2.58 -5.52 8.49
C PHE A 63 -1.59 -5.66 9.65
N TYR A 64 -1.14 -6.88 9.94
CA TYR A 64 -0.10 -7.12 10.94
C TYR A 64 1.20 -6.38 10.59
N PHE A 65 1.65 -6.48 9.34
CA PHE A 65 2.85 -5.82 8.85
C PHE A 65 2.73 -4.28 8.89
N ALA A 66 1.57 -3.73 8.52
CA ALA A 66 1.30 -2.30 8.63
C ALA A 66 1.41 -1.80 10.08
N GLU A 67 0.85 -2.56 11.02
CA GLU A 67 0.90 -2.27 12.45
C GLU A 67 2.33 -2.36 13.01
N GLU A 68 3.09 -3.39 12.62
CA GLU A 68 4.51 -3.56 12.99
C GLU A 68 5.36 -2.38 12.50
N ILE A 69 5.27 -2.02 11.22
CA ILE A 69 6.04 -0.88 10.68
C ILE A 69 5.67 0.41 11.41
N CYS A 70 4.37 0.67 11.58
CA CYS A 70 3.91 1.89 12.22
C CYS A 70 4.43 1.98 13.66
N ASN A 71 4.41 0.88 14.42
CA ASN A 71 4.80 0.87 15.83
C ASN A 71 6.32 0.86 16.05
N ASP A 72 7.06 0.06 15.26
CA ASP A 72 8.45 -0.27 15.56
C ASP A 72 9.46 0.46 14.66
N HIS A 73 9.02 0.96 13.50
CA HIS A 73 9.91 1.51 12.47
C HIS A 73 9.63 2.96 12.08
N VAL A 74 8.51 3.54 12.52
CA VAL A 74 8.13 4.93 12.23
C VAL A 74 8.02 5.73 13.51
N ASN A 75 8.68 6.90 13.54
CA ASN A 75 8.55 7.84 14.65
C ASN A 75 7.09 8.26 14.82
N GLU A 76 6.61 8.40 16.05
CA GLU A 76 5.21 8.75 16.34
C GLU A 76 4.70 9.99 15.58
N ARG A 77 5.59 10.96 15.30
CA ARG A 77 5.24 12.19 14.58
C ARG A 77 5.12 12.03 13.06
N GLU A 78 5.64 10.94 12.53
CA GLU A 78 5.68 10.63 11.10
C GLU A 78 4.64 9.57 10.73
N ARG A 79 3.97 8.97 11.73
CA ARG A 79 2.93 7.95 11.55
C ARG A 79 1.74 8.53 10.80
N LEU A 80 1.28 7.80 9.80
CA LEU A 80 0.13 8.18 8.98
C LEU A 80 -1.05 7.21 9.18
N SER A 81 -0.86 5.92 8.89
CA SER A 81 -1.92 4.91 9.03
C SER A 81 -1.35 3.49 9.17
N ASP A 82 -1.94 2.69 10.04
CA ASP A 82 -1.76 1.22 10.12
C ASP A 82 -2.78 0.47 9.23
N GLY A 83 -3.47 1.18 8.35
CA GLY A 83 -4.50 0.64 7.46
C GLY A 83 -3.96 0.06 6.16
N VAL A 84 -4.75 -0.84 5.57
CA VAL A 84 -4.53 -1.41 4.24
C VAL A 84 -5.57 -0.83 3.28
N TYR A 85 -5.15 -0.50 2.07
CA TYR A 85 -5.98 0.12 1.04
C TYR A 85 -5.91 -0.67 -0.26
N LEU A 86 -7.01 -0.73 -0.99
CA LEU A 86 -7.10 -1.32 -2.32
C LEU A 86 -7.28 -0.22 -3.35
N TYR A 87 -6.35 -0.11 -4.29
CA TYR A 87 -6.57 0.62 -5.53
C TYR A 87 -7.12 -0.34 -6.59
N SER A 88 -8.32 -0.04 -7.07
CA SER A 88 -8.99 -0.80 -8.13
C SER A 88 -8.64 -0.19 -9.48
N ARG A 89 -7.97 -0.98 -10.33
CA ARG A 89 -7.60 -0.58 -11.70
C ARG A 89 -8.82 -0.25 -12.54
N SER A 90 -9.86 -1.07 -12.45
CA SER A 90 -11.07 -0.91 -13.28
C SER A 90 -11.88 0.34 -12.93
N SER A 91 -11.98 0.67 -11.64
CA SER A 91 -12.74 1.83 -11.18
C SER A 91 -11.90 3.09 -10.98
N ARG A 92 -10.56 2.97 -11.01
CA ARG A 92 -9.60 4.05 -10.76
C ARG A 92 -9.82 4.74 -9.41
N ARG A 93 -10.13 3.93 -8.39
CA ARG A 93 -10.51 4.39 -7.05
C ARG A 93 -9.82 3.58 -5.96
N ILE A 94 -9.66 4.25 -4.82
CA ILE A 94 -9.06 3.67 -3.61
C ILE A 94 -10.16 3.38 -2.60
N PHE A 95 -10.10 2.20 -2.00
CA PHE A 95 -11.02 1.72 -0.98
C PHE A 95 -10.24 1.31 0.27
N PRO A 96 -10.68 1.71 1.48
CA PRO A 96 -10.12 1.15 2.71
C PRO A 96 -10.51 -0.33 2.81
N MET A 97 -9.56 -1.18 3.17
CA MET A 97 -9.82 -2.58 3.49
C MET A 97 -10.25 -2.71 4.95
N THR A 98 -10.97 -3.78 5.28
CA THR A 98 -11.35 -4.10 6.66
C THR A 98 -10.69 -5.41 7.10
N ARG A 99 -10.42 -5.54 8.40
CA ARG A 99 -9.85 -6.76 9.00
C ARG A 99 -10.82 -7.96 9.01
N GLU A 100 -12.05 -7.78 8.52
CA GLU A 100 -13.15 -8.75 8.60
C GLU A 100 -13.15 -9.80 7.48
N GLN A 101 -12.22 -9.76 6.53
CA GLN A 101 -12.02 -10.83 5.55
C GLN A 101 -11.20 -11.98 6.13
N ARG A 102 -11.70 -12.60 7.21
CA ARG A 102 -11.33 -13.96 7.59
C ARG A 102 -12.25 -14.92 6.85
N GLY A 103 -11.86 -15.28 5.63
CA GLY A 103 -12.39 -16.43 4.90
C GLY A 103 -11.72 -17.71 5.38
#